data_AF-A0AAW4V622-F1
#
_entry.id   AF-A0AAW4V622-F1
#
_cell.length_a   1.000
_cell.length_b   1.000
_cell.length_c   1.000
_cell.angle_alpha   90.00
_cell.angle_beta   90.00
_cell.angle_gamma   90.00
#
_symmetry.space_group_name_H-M   'P 1'
#
loop_
_entity.id
_entity.type
_entity.pdbx_description
1 polymer ?
#
loop_
_entity_poly.entity_id
_entity_poly.type
_entity_poly.pdbx_seq_one_letter_code
_entity_poly.pdbx_strand_id
1 'polypeptide(L)'
;CRQAYHHDVPDDAEFLTRSYFRYFEGREFTEIRTFLILTQEAQRSQFIQYDPKRWLDFHSKVSKTDDILTEKHIRHRKLGKEEVSEYCHRFMAFQFRHGPFSMTNFKASDEYLRTGDRIIRSYPLVDIDEINLPSMVKPYTQMNINGYGIATDLLSFLTGVPYSDCVVFNQVIQIPGQRKLLRKLQAKAKRHGSMPDPSNRIAKADIEEVLDRLAVDSTMLVYCNFNILVSCPPDKVTPVTSFLETKLYECGIMPSRTAYNQLELFMDSFPGNGYAFNPDYDLFLTLSDAALCFFFKEHLKESEDTPLTTYYTDRQGLPVCIDITGKEGKRKMTD
;
A
#
# COMPACT_ATOMS: atom_id res chain seq x y z
N CYS A 1 10.89 3.77 -0.49
CA CYS A 1 11.92 3.78 -1.55
C CYS A 1 13.25 4.26 -0.94
N ARG A 2 14.38 3.74 -1.41
CA ARG A 2 15.71 4.15 -0.95
C ARG A 2 16.02 5.57 -1.42
N GLN A 3 16.37 6.41 -0.47
CA GLN A 3 16.85 7.77 -0.67
C GLN A 3 18.27 7.88 -0.13
N ALA A 4 18.98 8.94 -0.54
CA ALA A 4 20.23 9.32 0.08
C ALA A 4 19.98 10.53 0.99
N TYR A 5 20.50 10.46 2.21
CA TYR A 5 20.39 11.54 3.17
C TYR A 5 21.11 12.78 2.69
N HIS A 6 20.44 13.91 2.82
CA HIS A 6 20.97 15.25 2.61
C HIS A 6 20.38 16.17 3.68
N HIS A 7 21.20 17.09 4.18
CA HIS A 7 20.73 18.14 5.09
C HIS A 7 21.19 19.50 4.59
N ASP A 8 20.25 20.42 4.41
CA ASP A 8 20.54 21.80 4.07
C ASP A 8 21.17 22.50 5.28
N VAL A 9 22.50 22.63 5.27
CA VAL A 9 23.25 23.34 6.31
C VAL A 9 23.46 24.79 5.87
N PRO A 10 23.07 25.80 6.68
CA PRO A 10 23.34 27.20 6.38
C PRO A 10 24.83 27.47 6.13
N ASP A 11 25.14 28.37 5.21
CA ASP A 11 26.52 28.70 4.84
C ASP A 11 27.35 29.29 6.00
N ASP A 12 26.67 29.96 6.94
CA ASP A 12 27.22 30.55 8.16
C ASP A 12 27.28 29.59 9.36
N ALA A 13 26.85 28.33 9.19
CA ALA A 13 26.88 27.34 10.25
C ALA A 13 28.31 27.03 10.73
N GLU A 14 28.46 26.84 12.04
CA GLU A 14 29.74 26.50 12.67
C GLU A 14 30.34 25.20 12.09
N PHE A 15 31.68 25.10 12.15
CA PHE A 15 32.42 23.96 11.62
C PHE A 15 31.94 22.61 12.18
N LEU A 16 31.62 22.54 13.48
CA LEU A 16 31.15 21.30 14.12
C LEU A 16 29.78 20.88 13.59
N THR A 17 28.85 21.82 13.44
CA THR A 17 27.52 21.56 12.83
C THR A 17 27.65 21.04 11.41
N ARG A 18 28.49 21.71 10.60
CA ARG A 18 28.77 21.28 9.21
C ARG A 18 29.39 19.89 9.17
N SER A 19 30.38 19.63 10.02
CA SER A 19 31.06 18.33 10.10
C SER A 19 30.12 17.22 10.57
N TYR A 20 29.22 17.52 11.50
CA TYR A 20 28.22 16.59 12.01
C TYR A 20 27.29 16.10 10.89
N PHE A 21 26.63 17.00 10.16
CA PHE A 21 25.72 16.57 9.08
C PHE A 21 26.46 15.93 7.90
N ARG A 22 27.67 16.42 7.60
CA ARG A 22 28.53 15.81 6.57
C ARG A 22 28.86 14.34 6.85
N TYR A 23 28.91 13.92 8.12
CA TYR A 23 29.12 12.52 8.49
C TYR A 23 27.95 11.60 8.09
N PHE A 24 26.74 12.15 7.95
CA PHE A 24 25.55 11.42 7.53
C PHE A 24 25.22 11.57 6.05
N GLU A 25 25.85 12.51 5.37
CA GLU A 25 25.63 12.82 3.96
C GLU A 25 25.75 11.56 3.08
N GLY A 26 24.78 11.38 2.19
CA GLY A 26 24.75 10.26 1.24
C GLY A 26 24.34 8.90 1.83
N ARG A 27 24.11 8.80 3.16
CA ARG A 27 23.63 7.54 3.76
C ARG A 27 22.29 7.13 3.19
N GLU A 28 22.18 5.86 2.84
CA GLU A 28 20.93 5.33 2.30
C GLU A 28 19.93 5.06 3.41
N PHE A 29 18.69 5.50 3.19
CA PHE A 29 17.56 5.21 4.08
C PHE A 29 16.32 4.89 3.26
N THR A 30 15.39 4.15 3.86
CA THR A 30 14.07 3.93 3.28
C THR A 30 13.17 5.08 3.70
N GLU A 31 12.67 5.84 2.72
CA GLU A 31 11.60 6.81 2.89
C GLU A 31 10.24 6.15 2.66
N ILE A 32 9.27 6.48 3.51
CA ILE A 32 7.88 6.03 3.41
C ILE A 32 7.03 7.18 2.85
N ARG A 33 6.24 6.89 1.80
CA ARG A 33 5.23 7.79 1.26
C ARG A 33 3.95 7.02 0.99
N THR A 34 2.81 7.62 1.36
CA THR A 34 1.48 7.03 1.19
C THR A 34 0.67 7.89 0.23
N PHE A 35 0.08 7.26 -0.79
CA PHE A 35 -0.77 7.91 -1.76
C PHE A 35 -2.18 7.32 -1.69
N LEU A 36 -3.17 8.14 -1.34
CA LEU A 36 -4.58 7.79 -1.47
C LEU A 36 -5.06 8.18 -2.87
N ILE A 37 -5.30 7.18 -3.72
CA ILE A 37 -5.64 7.40 -5.13
C ILE A 37 -7.13 7.13 -5.33
N LEU A 38 -7.89 8.21 -5.51
CA LEU A 38 -9.32 8.12 -5.83
C LEU A 38 -9.48 8.08 -7.35
N THR A 39 -10.20 7.08 -7.84
CA THR A 39 -10.41 6.87 -9.28
C THR A 39 -11.87 6.63 -9.57
N GLN A 40 -12.30 6.98 -10.77
CA GLN A 40 -13.63 6.69 -11.27
C GLN A 40 -13.51 5.66 -12.38
N GLU A 41 -14.32 4.61 -12.31
CA GLU A 41 -14.43 3.62 -13.38
C GLU A 41 -14.90 4.31 -14.67
N ALA A 42 -14.08 4.27 -15.71
CA ALA A 42 -14.48 4.71 -17.04
C ALA A 42 -15.37 3.64 -17.67
N GLN A 43 -16.50 4.05 -18.28
CA GLN A 43 -17.29 3.11 -19.06
C GLN A 43 -16.49 2.66 -20.28
N ARG A 44 -16.16 1.36 -20.31
CA ARG A 44 -15.52 0.71 -21.47
C ARG A 44 -16.51 0.61 -22.61
N SER A 45 -16.68 1.71 -23.35
CA SER A 45 -17.29 1.72 -24.68
C SER A 45 -16.23 2.11 -25.70
N GLN A 46 -16.45 1.83 -26.99
CA GLN A 46 -15.49 2.12 -28.07
C GLN A 46 -15.01 3.58 -28.11
N PHE A 47 -15.76 4.50 -27.50
CA PHE A 47 -15.38 5.90 -27.34
C PHE A 47 -15.59 6.36 -25.90
N ILE A 48 -14.52 6.77 -25.22
CA ILE A 48 -14.63 7.46 -23.93
C ILE A 48 -15.18 8.85 -24.21
N GLN A 49 -16.48 9.06 -23.99
CA GLN A 49 -17.10 10.37 -24.12
C GLN A 49 -16.97 11.13 -22.79
N TYR A 50 -16.39 12.32 -22.85
CA TYR A 50 -16.35 13.23 -21.70
C TYR A 50 -17.78 13.60 -21.28
N ASP A 51 -18.08 13.40 -20.00
CA ASP A 51 -19.35 13.81 -19.38
C ASP A 51 -19.04 14.86 -18.30
N PRO A 52 -19.40 16.14 -18.53
CA PRO A 52 -19.11 17.22 -17.59
C PRO A 52 -19.82 17.04 -16.25
N LYS A 53 -21.01 16.42 -16.23
CA LYS A 53 -21.75 16.18 -15.00
C LYS A 53 -21.07 15.11 -14.15
N ARG A 54 -20.63 14.01 -14.78
CA ARG A 54 -19.85 12.96 -14.10
C ARG A 54 -18.53 13.48 -13.57
N TRP A 55 -17.85 14.34 -14.35
CA TRP A 55 -16.61 14.99 -13.94
C TRP A 55 -16.80 15.85 -12.69
N LEU A 56 -17.83 16.70 -12.67
CA LEU A 56 -18.16 17.54 -11.50
C LEU A 56 -18.56 16.70 -10.28
N ASP A 57 -19.35 15.63 -10.47
CA ASP A 57 -19.71 14.71 -9.38
C ASP A 57 -18.48 14.03 -8.77
N PHE A 58 -17.54 13.60 -9.61
CA PHE A 58 -16.28 13.01 -9.14
C PHE A 58 -15.46 14.01 -8.31
N HIS A 59 -15.30 15.25 -8.79
CA HIS A 59 -14.60 16.28 -8.03
C HIS A 59 -15.28 16.62 -6.71
N SER A 60 -16.61 16.66 -6.68
CA SER A 60 -17.38 16.81 -5.44
C SER A 60 -17.10 15.67 -4.45
N LYS A 61 -16.98 14.42 -4.92
CA LYS A 61 -16.60 13.28 -4.06
C LYS A 61 -15.17 13.40 -3.54
N VAL A 62 -14.23 13.82 -4.39
CA VAL A 62 -12.83 14.06 -3.97
C VAL A 62 -12.78 15.15 -2.87
N SER A 63 -13.52 16.24 -3.02
CA SER A 63 -13.62 17.29 -1.99
C SER A 63 -14.22 16.75 -0.69
N LYS A 64 -15.27 15.93 -0.74
CA LYS A 64 -15.81 15.30 0.48
C LYS A 64 -14.81 14.41 1.19
N THR A 65 -13.94 13.70 0.45
CA THR A 65 -12.87 12.91 1.08
C THR A 65 -11.86 13.81 1.78
N ASP A 66 -11.47 14.93 1.16
CA ASP A 66 -10.59 15.94 1.76
C ASP A 66 -11.19 16.53 3.05
N ASP A 67 -12.49 16.85 3.03
CA ASP A 67 -13.23 17.33 4.20
C ASP A 67 -13.22 16.30 5.34
N ILE A 68 -13.50 15.03 5.05
CA ILE A 68 -13.51 13.94 6.03
C ILE A 68 -12.12 13.75 6.66
N LEU A 69 -11.06 13.75 5.85
CA LEU A 69 -9.70 13.61 6.36
C LEU A 69 -9.32 14.81 7.24
N THR A 70 -9.75 16.02 6.86
CA THR A 70 -9.54 17.25 7.63
C THR A 70 -10.27 17.20 8.97
N GLU A 71 -11.54 16.80 8.97
CA GLU A 71 -12.37 16.66 10.18
C GLU A 71 -11.79 15.63 11.16
N LYS A 72 -11.16 14.57 10.64
CA LYS A 72 -10.49 13.54 11.45
C LYS A 72 -9.05 13.90 11.81
N HIS A 73 -8.60 15.12 11.52
CA HIS A 73 -7.24 15.59 11.78
C HIS A 73 -6.15 14.71 11.15
N ILE A 74 -6.47 14.01 10.06
CA ILE A 74 -5.50 13.20 9.33
C ILE A 74 -4.71 14.15 8.43
N ARG A 75 -3.39 14.23 8.64
CA ARG A 75 -2.52 15.03 7.76
C ARG A 75 -2.56 14.46 6.34
N HIS A 76 -2.92 15.30 5.39
CA HIS A 76 -2.91 14.97 3.97
C HIS A 76 -2.65 16.24 3.15
N ARG A 77 -2.37 16.04 1.86
CA ARG A 77 -2.24 17.12 0.88
C ARG A 77 -2.72 16.63 -0.47
N LYS A 78 -3.63 17.38 -1.09
CA LYS A 78 -4.08 17.11 -2.46
C LYS A 78 -2.99 17.49 -3.46
N LEU A 79 -2.68 16.57 -4.38
CA LEU A 79 -1.71 16.79 -5.44
C LEU A 79 -2.32 17.58 -6.61
N GLY A 80 -1.52 18.47 -7.20
CA GLY A 80 -1.85 19.18 -8.44
C GLY A 80 -1.65 18.32 -9.69
N LYS A 81 -2.03 18.85 -10.86
CA LYS A 81 -1.90 18.15 -12.15
C LYS A 81 -0.46 17.73 -12.46
N GLU A 82 0.50 18.62 -12.22
CA GLU A 82 1.92 18.38 -12.49
C GLU A 82 2.46 17.27 -11.58
N GLU A 83 2.15 17.32 -10.29
CA GLU A 83 2.55 16.31 -9.31
C GLU A 83 1.94 14.94 -9.60
N VAL A 84 0.66 14.89 -10.00
CA VAL A 84 0.01 13.65 -10.44
C VAL A 84 0.69 13.09 -11.69
N SER A 85 1.02 13.96 -12.66
CA SER A 85 1.72 13.55 -13.87
C SER A 85 3.12 13.00 -13.55
N GLU A 86 3.88 13.68 -12.68
CA GLU A 86 5.19 13.20 -12.22
C GLU A 86 5.06 11.85 -11.52
N TYR A 87 4.07 11.67 -10.63
CA TYR A 87 3.81 10.40 -9.95
C TYR A 87 3.55 9.26 -10.93
N CYS A 88 2.71 9.47 -11.96
CA CYS A 88 2.46 8.47 -13.00
C CYS A 88 3.75 8.09 -13.75
N HIS A 89 4.58 9.06 -14.13
CA HIS A 89 5.84 8.79 -14.82
C HIS A 89 6.89 8.12 -13.92
N ARG A 90 6.94 8.47 -12.63
CA ARG A 90 7.79 7.80 -11.63
C ARG A 90 7.36 6.38 -11.39
N PHE A 91 6.05 6.12 -11.33
CA PHE A 91 5.52 4.77 -11.23
C PHE A 91 5.88 3.96 -12.50
N MET A 92 5.75 4.56 -13.68
CA MET A 92 6.14 3.94 -14.95
C MET A 92 7.62 3.59 -15.03
N ALA A 93 8.49 4.46 -14.53
CA ALA A 93 9.93 4.17 -14.41
C ALA A 93 10.26 3.28 -13.19
N PHE A 94 9.29 3.03 -12.32
CA PHE A 94 9.45 2.46 -10.98
C PHE A 94 10.58 3.13 -10.17
N GLN A 95 10.67 4.45 -10.27
CA GLN A 95 11.72 5.26 -9.67
C GLN A 95 11.15 6.42 -8.86
N PHE A 96 11.08 6.23 -7.55
CA PHE A 96 10.54 7.21 -6.62
C PHE A 96 11.61 8.06 -5.92
N ARG A 97 12.90 7.78 -6.14
CA ARG A 97 14.01 8.58 -5.58
C ARG A 97 13.87 10.06 -5.97
N HIS A 98 14.20 10.97 -5.04
CA HIS A 98 14.16 12.40 -5.33
C HIS A 98 15.12 12.77 -6.47
N GLY A 99 14.77 13.84 -7.18
CA GLY A 99 15.56 14.35 -8.30
C GLY A 99 15.16 13.75 -9.65
N PRO A 100 16.02 13.93 -10.68
CA PRO A 100 15.74 13.50 -12.04
C PRO A 100 15.68 11.98 -12.14
N PHE A 101 14.86 11.49 -13.06
CA PHE A 101 14.74 10.07 -13.39
C PHE A 101 14.67 9.92 -14.92
N SER A 102 14.99 8.73 -15.39
CA SER A 102 14.87 8.34 -16.80
C SER A 102 13.97 7.12 -16.91
N MET A 103 13.39 6.92 -18.09
CA MET A 103 12.67 5.70 -18.42
C MET A 103 13.57 4.76 -19.20
N THR A 104 13.39 3.47 -18.96
CA THR A 104 14.08 2.39 -19.65
C THR A 104 13.07 1.40 -20.18
N ASN A 105 13.43 0.69 -21.26
CA ASN A 105 12.56 -0.32 -21.85
C ASN A 105 12.36 -1.49 -20.90
N PHE A 106 11.15 -2.05 -20.92
CA PHE A 106 10.84 -3.29 -20.22
C PHE A 106 11.09 -4.50 -21.10
N LYS A 107 11.74 -5.52 -20.54
CA LYS A 107 11.66 -6.88 -21.03
C LYS A 107 10.80 -7.67 -20.04
N ALA A 108 9.58 -8.00 -20.44
CA ALA A 108 8.67 -8.81 -19.64
C ALA A 108 9.05 -10.30 -19.72
N SER A 109 8.95 -10.98 -18.58
CA SER A 109 8.93 -12.45 -18.48
C SER A 109 7.82 -12.86 -17.52
N ASP A 110 7.60 -14.16 -17.39
CA ASP A 110 6.60 -14.72 -16.47
C ASP A 110 7.04 -14.60 -14.99
N GLU A 111 8.31 -14.27 -14.73
CA GLU A 111 8.86 -14.17 -13.37
C GLU A 111 9.03 -12.72 -12.89
N TYR A 112 9.35 -11.78 -13.79
CA TYR A 112 9.57 -10.38 -13.47
C TYR A 112 9.63 -9.50 -14.73
N LEU A 113 9.57 -8.18 -14.53
CA LEU A 113 9.89 -7.20 -15.56
C LEU A 113 11.35 -6.75 -15.40
N ARG A 114 12.18 -6.92 -16.42
CA ARG A 114 13.55 -6.39 -16.41
C ARG A 114 13.58 -4.98 -16.98
N THR A 115 14.22 -4.07 -16.27
CA THR A 115 14.40 -2.67 -16.63
C THR A 115 15.84 -2.24 -16.37
N GLY A 116 16.64 -2.09 -17.44
CA GLY A 116 18.07 -1.85 -17.34
C GLY A 116 18.83 -2.95 -16.57
N ASP A 117 19.51 -2.55 -15.50
CA ASP A 117 20.28 -3.38 -14.57
C ASP A 117 19.46 -3.88 -13.37
N ARG A 118 18.15 -3.65 -13.37
CA ARG A 118 17.23 -3.99 -12.28
C ARG A 118 16.05 -4.79 -12.79
N ILE A 119 15.35 -5.43 -11.85
CA ILE A 119 14.08 -6.09 -12.12
C ILE A 119 12.98 -5.47 -11.27
N ILE A 120 11.73 -5.67 -11.66
CA ILE A 120 10.53 -5.37 -10.88
C ILE A 120 9.73 -6.66 -10.84
N ARG A 121 9.36 -7.11 -9.64
CA ARG A 121 8.55 -8.32 -9.46
C ARG A 121 7.35 -8.02 -8.57
N SER A 122 6.19 -8.50 -9.02
CA SER A 122 4.94 -8.52 -8.27
C SER A 122 4.88 -9.76 -7.38
N TYR A 123 4.45 -9.55 -6.13
CA TYR A 123 4.12 -10.57 -5.16
C TYR A 123 2.68 -10.34 -4.68
N PRO A 124 1.66 -10.86 -5.40
CA PRO A 124 0.27 -10.79 -4.95
C PRO A 124 0.09 -11.59 -3.66
N LEU A 125 -0.61 -11.02 -2.68
CA LEU A 125 -0.85 -11.68 -1.39
C LEU A 125 -2.02 -12.66 -1.44
N VAL A 126 -2.86 -12.58 -2.47
CA VAL A 126 -4.03 -13.45 -2.60
C VAL A 126 -3.86 -14.35 -3.79
N ASP A 127 -4.07 -15.63 -3.54
CA ASP A 127 -4.35 -16.63 -4.56
C ASP A 127 -5.85 -16.94 -4.52
N ILE A 128 -6.54 -16.80 -5.64
CA ILE A 128 -7.97 -17.11 -5.76
C ILE A 128 -8.25 -18.61 -5.75
N ASP A 129 -7.27 -19.44 -6.16
CA ASP A 129 -7.41 -20.89 -6.24
C ASP A 129 -7.15 -21.52 -4.87
N GLU A 130 -6.30 -20.90 -4.05
CA GLU A 130 -6.03 -21.31 -2.68
C GLU A 130 -6.27 -20.15 -1.69
N ILE A 131 -7.36 -20.23 -0.91
CA ILE A 131 -7.64 -19.24 0.14
C ILE A 131 -6.62 -19.42 1.27
N ASN A 132 -5.48 -18.74 1.14
CA ASN A 132 -4.35 -18.80 2.07
C ASN A 132 -4.19 -17.48 2.85
N LEU A 133 -5.31 -16.86 3.22
CA LEU A 133 -5.36 -15.75 4.17
C LEU A 133 -5.77 -16.27 5.56
N PRO A 134 -5.32 -15.61 6.64
CA PRO A 134 -5.70 -16.02 7.98
C PRO A 134 -7.21 -15.81 8.19
N SER A 135 -7.85 -16.74 8.92
CA SER A 135 -9.29 -16.70 9.21
C SER A 135 -9.73 -15.46 9.99
N MET A 136 -8.80 -14.82 10.71
CA MET A 136 -8.99 -13.54 11.37
C MET A 136 -7.80 -12.64 11.08
N VAL A 137 -8.09 -11.47 10.50
CA VAL A 137 -7.12 -10.39 10.30
C VAL A 137 -7.42 -9.29 11.31
N LYS A 138 -6.36 -8.73 11.90
CA LYS A 138 -6.43 -7.54 12.75
C LYS A 138 -5.66 -6.39 12.11
N PRO A 139 -5.96 -5.13 12.45
CA PRO A 139 -5.20 -3.98 11.96
C PRO A 139 -3.73 -3.98 12.39
N TYR A 140 -3.35 -4.77 13.40
CA TYR A 140 -2.01 -4.84 13.96
C TYR A 140 -1.66 -6.28 14.36
N THR A 141 -0.35 -6.53 14.50
CA THR A 141 0.20 -7.72 15.17
C THR A 141 0.92 -7.31 16.45
N GLN A 142 1.16 -8.25 17.36
CA GLN A 142 1.87 -7.98 18.60
C GLN A 142 3.29 -8.53 18.52
N MET A 143 4.29 -7.64 18.60
CA MET A 143 5.70 -8.01 18.68
C MET A 143 6.16 -7.92 20.13
N ASN A 144 6.83 -8.97 20.63
CA ASN A 144 7.41 -8.94 21.97
C ASN A 144 8.82 -8.35 21.95
N ILE A 145 9.02 -7.24 22.66
CA ILE A 145 10.32 -6.61 22.88
C ILE A 145 10.60 -6.64 24.38
N ASN A 146 11.65 -7.37 24.79
CA ASN A 146 12.05 -7.52 26.20
C ASN A 146 10.90 -7.94 27.14
N GLY A 147 10.01 -8.82 26.68
CA GLY A 147 8.86 -9.29 27.45
C GLY A 147 7.62 -8.38 27.39
N TYR A 148 7.69 -7.23 26.73
CA TYR A 148 6.56 -6.33 26.52
C TYR A 148 6.00 -6.50 25.11
N GLY A 149 4.68 -6.71 25.03
CA GLY A 149 3.96 -6.73 23.76
C GLY A 149 3.74 -5.32 23.24
N ILE A 150 4.26 -5.04 22.05
CA ILE A 150 4.08 -3.78 21.35
C ILE A 150 3.22 -4.05 20.11
N ALA A 151 2.22 -3.19 19.88
CA ALA A 151 1.44 -3.22 18.66
C ALA A 151 2.30 -2.74 17.48
N THR A 152 2.40 -3.57 16.45
CA THR A 152 3.21 -3.34 15.26
C THR A 152 2.34 -3.52 14.03
N ASP A 153 2.57 -2.75 12.97
CA ASP A 153 1.85 -2.94 11.71
C ASP A 153 2.12 -4.33 11.11
N LEU A 154 1.09 -4.93 10.51
CA LEU A 154 1.15 -6.24 9.86
C LEU A 154 2.25 -6.31 8.79
N LEU A 155 2.44 -5.22 8.05
CA LEU A 155 3.36 -5.11 6.93
C LEU A 155 4.58 -4.24 7.27
N SER A 156 4.87 -4.03 8.56
CA SER A 156 6.01 -3.23 9.04
C SER A 156 7.36 -3.65 8.44
N PHE A 157 7.51 -4.93 8.11
CA PHE A 157 8.72 -5.51 7.49
C PHE A 157 9.03 -4.97 6.10
N LEU A 158 8.07 -4.35 5.40
CA LEU A 158 8.26 -3.83 4.03
C LEU A 158 9.34 -2.75 3.95
N THR A 159 9.60 -2.04 5.05
CA THR A 159 10.66 -1.01 5.13
C THR A 159 12.07 -1.62 5.16
N GLY A 160 12.16 -2.90 5.53
CA GLY A 160 13.40 -3.65 5.72
C GLY A 160 13.71 -4.68 4.65
N VAL A 161 13.02 -4.66 3.49
CA VAL A 161 13.28 -5.62 2.40
C VAL A 161 14.73 -5.48 1.92
N PRO A 162 15.55 -6.54 2.01
CA PRO A 162 16.98 -6.47 1.73
C PRO A 162 17.22 -6.27 0.24
N TYR A 163 18.30 -5.57 -0.14
CA TYR A 163 18.69 -5.31 -1.54
C TYR A 163 17.66 -4.57 -2.40
N SER A 164 16.50 -4.21 -1.84
CA SER A 164 15.49 -3.44 -2.54
C SER A 164 15.88 -1.97 -2.59
N ASP A 165 15.76 -1.39 -3.76
CA ASP A 165 15.83 0.06 -3.95
C ASP A 165 14.43 0.69 -3.83
N CYS A 166 13.38 -0.06 -4.15
CA CYS A 166 12.01 0.42 -4.13
C CYS A 166 11.05 -0.73 -3.85
N VAL A 167 10.14 -0.48 -2.92
CA VAL A 167 9.02 -1.35 -2.58
C VAL A 167 7.76 -0.49 -2.70
N VAL A 168 6.79 -0.97 -3.46
CA VAL A 168 5.46 -0.39 -3.56
C VAL A 168 4.47 -1.43 -3.09
N PHE A 169 3.82 -1.17 -1.95
CA PHE A 169 2.64 -1.94 -1.56
C PHE A 169 1.42 -1.30 -2.22
N ASN A 170 0.87 -1.99 -3.21
CA ASN A 170 -0.32 -1.57 -3.93
C ASN A 170 -1.54 -2.30 -3.35
N GLN A 171 -2.44 -1.52 -2.75
CA GLN A 171 -3.72 -2.00 -2.26
C GLN A 171 -4.84 -1.35 -3.06
N VAL A 172 -5.56 -2.17 -3.83
CA VAL A 172 -6.72 -1.74 -4.60
C VAL A 172 -7.98 -2.17 -3.87
N ILE A 173 -8.92 -1.23 -3.72
CA ILE A 173 -10.27 -1.48 -3.21
C ILE A 173 -11.25 -0.95 -4.24
N GLN A 174 -11.89 -1.86 -4.97
CA GLN A 174 -13.00 -1.51 -5.84
C GLN A 174 -14.31 -1.61 -5.07
N ILE A 175 -15.15 -0.59 -5.23
CA ILE A 175 -16.46 -0.52 -4.57
C ILE A 175 -17.53 -0.90 -5.60
N PRO A 176 -17.98 -2.16 -5.65
CA PRO A 176 -18.98 -2.60 -6.62
C PRO A 176 -20.38 -2.11 -6.26
N GLY A 177 -21.28 -2.18 -7.24
CA GLY A 177 -22.72 -1.96 -7.02
C GLY A 177 -23.34 -3.01 -6.10
N GLN A 178 -23.49 -2.66 -4.81
CA GLN A 178 -23.91 -3.57 -3.73
C GLN A 178 -25.19 -4.36 -4.05
N ARG A 179 -26.24 -3.70 -4.55
CA ARG A 179 -27.53 -4.36 -4.85
C ARG A 179 -27.40 -5.53 -5.83
N LYS A 180 -26.55 -5.40 -6.85
CA LYS A 180 -26.35 -6.46 -7.86
C LYS A 180 -25.57 -7.63 -7.26
N LEU A 181 -24.57 -7.33 -6.43
CA LEU A 181 -23.72 -8.32 -5.78
C LEU A 181 -24.50 -9.12 -4.72
N LEU A 182 -25.29 -8.46 -3.87
CA LEU A 182 -26.14 -9.12 -2.87
C LEU A 182 -27.11 -10.12 -3.51
N ARG A 183 -27.76 -9.74 -4.63
CA ARG A 183 -28.64 -10.66 -5.37
C ARG A 183 -27.90 -11.88 -5.91
N LYS A 184 -26.65 -11.72 -6.39
CA LYS A 184 -25.81 -12.83 -6.84
C LYS A 184 -25.47 -13.78 -5.69
N LEU A 185 -25.12 -13.26 -4.53
CA LEU A 185 -24.82 -14.06 -3.33
C LEU A 185 -26.05 -14.82 -2.83
N GLN A 186 -27.21 -14.16 -2.75
CA GLN A 186 -28.48 -14.82 -2.41
C GLN A 186 -28.83 -15.95 -3.38
N ALA A 187 -28.65 -15.72 -4.68
CA ALA A 187 -28.85 -16.77 -5.68
C ALA A 187 -27.82 -17.92 -5.53
N LYS A 188 -26.57 -17.62 -5.15
CA LYS A 188 -25.54 -18.62 -4.84
C LYS A 188 -25.91 -19.45 -3.61
N ALA A 189 -26.34 -18.83 -2.51
CA ALA A 189 -26.82 -19.52 -1.32
C ALA A 189 -28.01 -20.45 -1.62
N LYS A 190 -28.99 -19.98 -2.40
CA LYS A 190 -30.14 -20.80 -2.82
C LYS A 190 -29.72 -22.02 -3.66
N ARG A 191 -28.75 -21.85 -4.57
CA ARG A 191 -28.21 -22.96 -5.37
C ARG A 191 -27.52 -24.02 -4.50
N HIS A 192 -26.65 -23.62 -3.58
CA HIS A 192 -26.03 -24.55 -2.64
C HIS A 192 -27.07 -25.24 -1.75
N GLY A 193 -28.09 -24.52 -1.27
CA GLY A 193 -29.19 -25.12 -0.49
C GLY A 193 -30.04 -26.15 -1.23
N SER A 194 -30.09 -26.09 -2.57
CA SER A 194 -30.85 -27.05 -3.39
C SER A 194 -30.13 -28.40 -3.60
N MET A 195 -28.83 -28.47 -3.29
CA MET A 195 -28.02 -29.68 -3.44
C MET A 195 -27.50 -30.12 -2.05
N PRO A 196 -28.13 -31.12 -1.40
CA PRO A 196 -27.86 -31.47 0.00
C PRO A 196 -26.55 -32.26 0.17
N ASP A 197 -25.43 -31.59 -0.02
CA ASP A 197 -24.07 -32.06 0.30
C ASP A 197 -23.53 -31.30 1.53
N PRO A 198 -22.74 -31.94 2.43
CA PRO A 198 -22.15 -31.25 3.57
C PRO A 198 -21.37 -29.98 3.21
N SER A 199 -20.61 -30.00 2.11
CA SER A 199 -19.85 -28.83 1.63
C SER A 199 -20.78 -27.69 1.22
N ASN A 200 -21.87 -28.00 0.53
CA ASN A 200 -22.87 -27.02 0.13
C ASN A 200 -23.61 -26.41 1.33
N ARG A 201 -23.82 -27.17 2.43
CA ARG A 201 -24.43 -26.63 3.65
C ARG A 201 -23.54 -25.59 4.31
N ILE A 202 -22.23 -25.87 4.39
CA ILE A 202 -21.24 -24.93 4.93
C ILE A 202 -21.19 -23.67 4.06
N ALA A 203 -21.00 -23.82 2.74
CA ALA A 203 -20.96 -22.70 1.82
C ALA A 203 -22.24 -21.84 1.86
N LYS A 204 -23.41 -22.45 2.05
CA LYS A 204 -24.67 -21.73 2.24
C LYS A 204 -24.65 -20.93 3.56
N ALA A 205 -24.26 -21.57 4.66
CA ALA A 205 -24.21 -20.93 5.98
C ALA A 205 -23.24 -19.74 5.99
N ASP A 206 -22.06 -19.87 5.38
CA ASP A 206 -21.07 -18.79 5.28
C ASP A 206 -21.62 -17.59 4.48
N ILE A 207 -22.33 -17.85 3.37
CA ILE A 207 -22.95 -16.78 2.59
C ILE A 207 -24.08 -16.10 3.38
N GLU A 208 -24.90 -16.87 4.10
CA GLU A 208 -25.97 -16.34 4.93
C GLU A 208 -25.42 -15.48 6.08
N GLU A 209 -24.35 -15.91 6.75
CA GLU A 209 -23.66 -15.13 7.79
C GLU A 209 -23.13 -13.80 7.25
N VAL A 210 -22.50 -13.82 6.07
CA VAL A 210 -22.05 -12.57 5.41
C VAL A 210 -23.22 -11.65 5.08
N LEU A 211 -24.32 -12.19 4.56
CA LEU A 211 -25.51 -11.39 4.23
C LEU A 211 -26.16 -10.78 5.48
N ASP A 212 -26.23 -11.52 6.58
CA ASP A 212 -26.75 -11.04 7.85
C ASP A 212 -25.85 -9.93 8.43
N ARG A 213 -24.53 -10.11 8.39
CA ARG A 213 -23.56 -9.10 8.83
C ARG A 213 -23.66 -7.81 8.03
N LEU A 214 -23.83 -7.89 6.71
CA LEU A 214 -24.03 -6.72 5.85
C LEU A 214 -25.34 -5.96 6.17
N ALA A 215 -26.37 -6.68 6.63
CA ALA A 215 -27.64 -6.06 7.03
C ALA A 215 -27.55 -5.35 8.40
N VAL A 216 -26.74 -5.88 9.32
CA VAL A 216 -26.61 -5.37 10.70
C VAL A 216 -25.56 -4.26 10.81
N ASP A 217 -24.34 -4.50 10.32
CA ASP A 217 -23.16 -3.66 10.64
C ASP A 217 -22.98 -2.47 9.69
N SER A 218 -23.87 -2.27 8.71
CA SER A 218 -23.71 -1.25 7.65
C SER A 218 -22.37 -1.33 6.90
N THR A 219 -21.75 -2.51 6.88
CA THR A 219 -20.52 -2.79 6.13
C THR A 219 -20.84 -3.02 4.66
N MET A 220 -19.83 -3.02 3.81
CA MET A 220 -20.02 -3.25 2.38
C MET A 220 -19.05 -4.28 1.82
N LEU A 221 -19.46 -4.93 0.73
CA LEU A 221 -18.62 -5.84 -0.01
C LEU A 221 -17.73 -5.08 -0.98
N VAL A 222 -16.45 -5.41 -0.99
CA VAL A 222 -15.45 -4.80 -1.86
C VAL A 222 -14.63 -5.87 -2.57
N TYR A 223 -14.18 -5.56 -3.78
CA TYR A 223 -13.17 -6.36 -4.46
C TYR A 223 -11.80 -5.76 -4.18
N CYS A 224 -10.85 -6.59 -3.76
CA CYS A 224 -9.54 -6.17 -3.35
C CYS A 224 -8.43 -6.89 -4.10
N ASN A 225 -7.35 -6.17 -4.37
CA ASN A 225 -6.07 -6.75 -4.74
C ASN A 225 -5.01 -6.18 -3.79
N PHE A 226 -4.14 -7.05 -3.27
CA PHE A 226 -2.99 -6.65 -2.48
C PHE A 226 -1.75 -7.19 -3.19
N ASN A 227 -0.87 -6.29 -3.63
CA ASN A 227 0.32 -6.65 -4.37
C ASN A 227 1.54 -5.91 -3.81
N ILE A 228 2.62 -6.63 -3.55
CA ILE A 228 3.92 -6.02 -3.24
C ILE A 228 4.75 -6.02 -4.51
N LEU A 229 5.05 -4.84 -5.04
CA LEU A 229 5.99 -4.67 -6.13
C LEU A 229 7.37 -4.36 -5.54
N VAL A 230 8.38 -5.15 -5.86
CA VAL A 230 9.76 -4.90 -5.43
C VAL A 230 10.67 -4.74 -6.62
N SER A 231 11.53 -3.73 -6.55
CA SER A 231 12.68 -3.63 -7.43
C SER A 231 13.99 -3.91 -6.69
N CYS A 232 14.84 -4.68 -7.37
CA CYS A 232 16.16 -5.07 -6.89
C CYS A 232 17.06 -5.48 -8.07
N PRO A 233 18.37 -5.68 -7.83
CA PRO A 233 19.26 -6.28 -8.82
C PRO A 233 18.85 -7.72 -9.19
N PRO A 234 19.05 -8.16 -10.46
CA PRO A 234 18.66 -9.49 -10.93
C PRO A 234 19.27 -10.65 -10.13
N ASP A 235 20.46 -10.50 -9.57
CA ASP A 235 21.12 -11.52 -8.76
C ASP A 235 20.59 -11.60 -7.30
N LYS A 236 19.72 -10.66 -6.90
CA LYS A 236 19.15 -10.55 -5.55
C LYS A 236 17.66 -10.93 -5.47
N VAL A 237 17.07 -11.39 -6.57
CA VAL A 237 15.64 -11.77 -6.60
C VAL A 237 15.30 -12.89 -5.63
N THR A 238 16.13 -13.94 -5.57
CA THR A 238 15.94 -15.08 -4.67
C THR A 238 15.94 -14.66 -3.19
N PRO A 239 16.96 -13.97 -2.65
CA PRO A 239 16.94 -13.57 -1.24
C PRO A 239 15.82 -12.57 -0.91
N VAL A 240 15.43 -11.68 -1.84
CA VAL A 240 14.25 -10.81 -1.67
C VAL A 240 12.97 -11.64 -1.55
N THR A 241 12.78 -12.59 -2.46
CA THR A 241 11.61 -13.48 -2.47
C THR A 241 11.51 -14.26 -1.17
N SER A 242 12.60 -14.92 -0.76
CA SER A 242 12.63 -15.69 0.49
C SER A 242 12.37 -14.83 1.73
N PHE A 243 12.86 -13.59 1.76
CA PHE A 243 12.54 -12.65 2.84
C PHE A 243 11.04 -12.33 2.90
N LEU A 244 10.43 -11.98 1.77
CA LEU A 244 9.00 -11.65 1.71
C LEU A 244 8.13 -12.86 2.07
N GLU A 245 8.42 -14.04 1.52
CA GLU A 245 7.69 -15.27 1.84
C GLU A 245 7.77 -15.61 3.33
N THR A 246 8.96 -15.50 3.94
CA THR A 246 9.14 -15.74 5.37
C THR A 246 8.30 -14.76 6.21
N LYS A 247 8.34 -13.46 5.87
CA LYS A 247 7.63 -12.43 6.62
C LYS A 247 6.11 -12.47 6.44
N LEU A 248 5.63 -12.79 5.24
CA LEU A 248 4.21 -13.01 5.00
C LEU A 248 3.72 -14.26 5.72
N TYR A 249 4.52 -15.34 5.73
CA TYR A 249 4.20 -16.56 6.46
C TYR A 249 4.09 -16.34 7.97
N GLU A 250 4.98 -15.53 8.57
CA GLU A 250 4.88 -15.08 9.98
C GLU A 250 3.54 -14.36 10.26
N CYS A 251 2.93 -13.74 9.24
CA CYS A 251 1.63 -13.08 9.30
C CYS A 251 0.44 -14.02 8.96
N GLY A 252 0.71 -15.30 8.69
CA GLY A 252 -0.31 -16.27 8.25
C GLY A 252 -0.78 -16.05 6.81
N ILE A 253 -0.01 -15.34 5.99
CA ILE A 253 -0.31 -15.05 4.58
C ILE A 253 0.65 -15.86 3.71
N MET A 254 0.12 -16.62 2.75
CA MET A 254 0.95 -17.24 1.71
C MET A 254 0.79 -16.44 0.42
N PRO A 255 1.84 -15.79 -0.10
CA PRO A 255 1.74 -15.09 -1.37
C PRO A 255 1.43 -16.08 -2.50
N SER A 256 0.73 -15.59 -3.53
CA SER A 256 0.42 -16.39 -4.72
C SER A 256 1.71 -16.87 -5.38
N ARG A 257 1.73 -18.16 -5.72
CA ARG A 257 2.82 -18.79 -6.48
C ARG A 257 2.59 -18.76 -7.99
N THR A 258 1.42 -18.29 -8.41
CA THR A 258 0.85 -18.40 -9.76
C THR A 258 0.83 -17.07 -10.52
N ALA A 259 1.55 -16.06 -10.02
CA ALA A 259 1.66 -14.73 -10.62
C ALA A 259 2.52 -14.69 -11.90
N TYR A 260 2.19 -15.50 -12.90
CA TYR A 260 2.90 -15.56 -14.20
C TYR A 260 2.63 -14.33 -15.07
N ASN A 261 1.57 -13.58 -14.80
CA ASN A 261 1.12 -12.39 -15.52
C ASN A 261 1.79 -11.10 -15.00
N GLN A 262 3.11 -11.10 -14.82
CA GLN A 262 3.85 -9.99 -14.18
C GLN A 262 3.66 -8.63 -14.85
N LEU A 263 3.54 -8.59 -16.18
CA LEU A 263 3.28 -7.36 -16.93
C LEU A 263 1.88 -6.81 -16.64
N GLU A 264 0.88 -7.68 -16.62
CA GLU A 264 -0.52 -7.30 -16.34
C GLU A 264 -0.63 -6.78 -14.91
N LEU A 265 -0.11 -7.51 -13.93
CA LEU A 265 -0.12 -7.09 -12.52
C LEU A 265 0.56 -5.72 -12.31
N PHE A 266 1.67 -5.46 -13.01
CA PHE A 266 2.33 -4.16 -12.97
C PHE A 266 1.47 -3.07 -13.61
N MET A 267 0.89 -3.32 -14.79
CA MET A 267 0.01 -2.40 -15.51
C MET A 267 -1.28 -2.07 -14.74
N ASP A 268 -1.86 -3.05 -14.07
CA ASP A 268 -3.09 -2.92 -13.30
C ASP A 268 -2.84 -2.22 -11.96
N SER A 269 -1.62 -2.32 -11.44
CA SER A 269 -1.15 -1.57 -10.29
C SER A 269 -0.92 -0.08 -10.58
N PHE A 270 -0.99 0.35 -11.85
CA PHE A 270 -0.89 1.77 -12.15
C PHE A 270 -2.03 2.58 -11.50
N PRO A 271 -1.73 3.82 -11.08
CA PRO A 271 -2.75 4.75 -10.62
C PRO A 271 -3.83 4.94 -11.68
N GLY A 272 -5.09 4.61 -11.35
CA GLY A 272 -6.20 4.69 -12.31
C GLY A 272 -6.57 3.38 -13.00
N ASN A 273 -5.69 2.37 -12.97
CA ASN A 273 -5.89 1.11 -13.69
C ASN A 273 -6.46 -0.02 -12.82
N GLY A 274 -6.83 0.24 -11.57
CA GLY A 274 -7.31 -0.80 -10.66
C GLY A 274 -8.53 -1.59 -11.17
N TYR A 275 -9.31 -1.09 -12.13
CA TYR A 275 -10.41 -1.84 -12.78
C TYR A 275 -9.97 -2.74 -13.95
N ALA A 276 -8.68 -2.77 -14.27
CA ALA A 276 -8.09 -3.65 -15.28
C ALA A 276 -7.79 -5.05 -14.73
N PHE A 277 -7.54 -5.16 -13.42
CA PHE A 277 -7.43 -6.43 -12.71
C PHE A 277 -8.56 -7.39 -13.08
N ASN A 278 -8.19 -8.64 -13.33
CA ASN A 278 -9.16 -9.63 -13.73
C ASN A 278 -10.09 -9.98 -12.56
N PRO A 279 -11.42 -9.88 -12.74
CA PRO A 279 -12.38 -10.19 -11.69
C PRO A 279 -12.35 -11.62 -11.19
N ASP A 280 -11.89 -12.55 -12.02
CA ASP A 280 -11.92 -13.97 -11.70
C ASP A 280 -10.66 -14.40 -10.96
N TYR A 281 -9.48 -13.84 -11.26
CA TYR A 281 -8.20 -14.29 -10.67
C TYR A 281 -7.37 -13.27 -9.88
N ASP A 282 -7.51 -11.97 -10.13
CA ASP A 282 -6.71 -10.96 -9.40
C ASP A 282 -7.47 -10.34 -8.22
N LEU A 283 -8.80 -10.44 -8.23
CA LEU A 283 -9.66 -9.75 -7.29
C LEU A 283 -10.27 -10.71 -6.26
N PHE A 284 -10.04 -10.38 -5.00
CA PHE A 284 -10.62 -11.06 -3.86
C PHE A 284 -11.86 -10.32 -3.36
N LEU A 285 -12.98 -11.04 -3.19
CA LEU A 285 -14.19 -10.45 -2.62
C LEU A 285 -14.19 -10.57 -1.09
N THR A 286 -14.27 -9.45 -0.39
CA THR A 286 -14.30 -9.41 1.08
C THR A 286 -15.14 -8.27 1.63
N LEU A 287 -15.27 -8.20 2.95
CA LEU A 287 -15.86 -7.08 3.66
C LEU A 287 -14.89 -5.90 3.69
N SER A 288 -15.42 -4.69 3.62
CA SER A 288 -14.65 -3.43 3.69
C SER A 288 -13.67 -3.42 4.87
N ASP A 289 -14.11 -3.85 6.04
CA ASP A 289 -13.33 -3.73 7.27
C ASP A 289 -12.12 -4.68 7.25
N ALA A 290 -12.30 -5.88 6.72
CA ALA A 290 -11.22 -6.84 6.53
C ALA A 290 -10.19 -6.33 5.51
N ALA A 291 -10.65 -5.69 4.43
CA ALA A 291 -9.76 -5.06 3.46
C ALA A 291 -8.93 -3.93 4.10
N LEU A 292 -9.55 -3.09 4.92
CA LEU A 292 -8.88 -1.96 5.57
C LEU A 292 -7.79 -2.38 6.55
N CYS A 293 -7.88 -3.57 7.15
CA CYS A 293 -6.83 -4.07 8.05
C CYS A 293 -5.45 -4.19 7.38
N PHE A 294 -5.41 -4.41 6.07
CA PHE A 294 -4.17 -4.52 5.28
C PHE A 294 -3.53 -3.18 4.93
N PHE A 295 -4.12 -2.04 5.37
CA PHE A 295 -3.48 -0.74 5.19
C PHE A 295 -2.07 -0.76 5.76
N PHE A 296 -1.09 -0.24 5.01
CA PHE A 296 0.24 -0.02 5.55
C PHE A 296 0.23 1.25 6.41
N LYS A 297 0.51 1.10 7.72
CA LYS A 297 0.28 2.17 8.72
C LYS A 297 1.56 2.71 9.36
N GLU A 298 2.73 2.34 8.85
CA GLU A 298 4.00 2.85 9.37
C GLU A 298 4.30 4.27 8.89
N HIS A 299 4.94 5.06 9.76
CA HIS A 299 5.48 6.38 9.46
C HIS A 299 6.84 6.53 10.13
N LEU A 300 7.78 7.19 9.46
CA LEU A 300 9.11 7.45 10.01
C LEU A 300 9.06 8.65 10.94
N LYS A 301 9.85 8.61 12.01
CA LYS A 301 9.99 9.78 12.88
C LYS A 301 10.69 10.90 12.10
N GLU A 302 9.98 12.02 11.91
CA GLU A 302 10.54 13.25 11.36
C GLU A 302 11.24 14.07 12.45
N SER A 303 12.12 14.97 12.03
CA SER A 303 12.73 15.97 12.93
C SER A 303 11.65 16.89 13.51
N GLU A 304 11.73 17.13 14.81
CA GLU A 304 10.82 18.03 15.53
C GLU A 304 11.16 19.49 15.25
N ASP A 305 10.12 20.31 15.04
CA ASP A 305 10.23 21.77 14.89
C ASP A 305 10.32 22.40 16.29
N THR A 306 11.55 22.63 16.75
CA THR A 306 11.87 23.11 18.10
C THR A 306 12.99 24.17 18.07
N PRO A 307 12.92 25.20 18.94
CA PRO A 307 13.99 26.19 19.07
C PRO A 307 15.28 25.61 19.64
N LEU A 308 15.24 24.45 20.31
CA LEU A 308 16.42 23.77 20.83
C LEU A 308 16.65 22.44 20.10
N THR A 309 17.50 22.47 19.09
CA THR A 309 17.75 21.30 18.24
C THR A 309 18.74 20.33 18.90
N THR A 310 18.25 19.18 19.37
CA THR A 310 19.10 18.06 19.81
C THR A 310 18.94 16.90 18.85
N TYR A 311 20.03 16.44 18.23
CA TYR A 311 19.98 15.38 17.23
C TYR A 311 20.33 14.02 17.84
N TYR A 312 19.45 13.05 17.63
CA TYR A 312 19.69 11.63 17.89
C TYR A 312 19.63 10.84 16.60
N THR A 313 20.20 9.64 16.60
CA THR A 313 20.15 8.76 15.44
C THR A 313 18.89 7.89 15.47
N ASP A 314 18.15 7.83 14.37
CA ASP A 314 17.02 6.92 14.20
C ASP A 314 17.48 5.46 14.01
N ARG A 315 16.52 4.54 13.82
CA ARG A 315 16.81 3.12 13.59
C ARG A 315 17.51 2.85 12.25
N GLN A 316 17.51 3.81 11.33
CA GLN A 316 18.16 3.70 10.02
C GLN A 316 19.56 4.35 10.01
N GLY A 317 20.00 4.94 11.12
CA GLY A 317 21.33 5.54 11.20
C GLY A 317 21.38 7.02 10.80
N LEU A 318 20.22 7.70 10.75
CA LEU A 318 20.09 9.11 10.35
C LEU A 318 19.82 10.04 11.53
N PRO A 319 20.32 11.30 11.50
CA PRO A 319 20.08 12.25 12.56
C PRO A 319 18.65 12.80 12.48
N VAL A 320 17.95 12.78 13.60
CA VAL A 320 16.59 13.26 13.79
C VAL A 320 16.60 14.23 14.96
N CYS A 321 16.08 15.44 14.73
CA CYS A 321 15.92 16.44 15.78
C CYS A 321 14.82 16.03 16.76
N ILE A 322 15.12 16.11 18.06
CA ILE A 322 14.20 15.81 19.16
C ILE A 322 14.17 17.00 20.11
N ASP A 323 12.97 17.40 20.51
CA ASP A 323 12.74 18.37 21.56
C ASP A 323 12.90 17.72 22.94
N ILE A 324 13.95 18.12 23.65
CA ILE A 324 14.24 17.66 25.02
C ILE A 324 13.72 18.61 26.10
N THR A 325 13.05 19.71 25.71
CA THR A 325 12.62 20.77 26.65
C THR A 325 11.36 20.42 27.42
N GLY A 326 10.68 19.31 27.08
CA GLY A 326 9.45 18.84 27.74
C GLY A 326 8.22 19.68 27.41
N LYS A 327 8.37 20.78 26.67
CA LYS A 327 7.28 21.35 25.88
C LYS A 327 7.25 20.50 24.62
N GLU A 328 6.18 19.74 24.41
CA GLU A 328 5.96 19.13 23.10
C GLU A 328 6.20 20.25 22.07
N GLY A 329 7.03 19.98 21.05
CA GLY A 329 7.30 20.97 20.02
C GLY A 329 6.01 21.46 19.35
N LYS A 330 6.10 22.20 18.25
CA LYS A 330 4.89 22.75 17.60
C LYS A 330 3.80 21.69 17.27
N ARG A 331 4.19 20.42 17.17
CA ARG A 331 3.30 19.26 17.01
C ARG A 331 3.25 18.45 18.31
N LYS A 332 2.07 18.38 18.93
CA LYS A 332 1.80 17.50 20.07
C LYS A 332 1.69 16.05 19.62
N MET A 333 2.30 15.13 20.36
CA MET A 333 2.24 13.68 20.11
C MET A 333 1.34 12.97 21.12
N THR A 334 0.93 13.67 22.18
CA THR A 334 -0.05 13.24 23.17
C THR A 334 -1.13 14.31 23.35
N ASP A 335 -2.36 13.89 23.63
CA ASP A 335 -3.50 14.79 23.86
C ASP A 335 -3.34 15.62 25.15
#